data_AF-A0AAV4IRT0-F1
#
_entry.id   AF-A0AAV4IRT0-F1
#
_cell.length_a   1.000
_cell.length_b   1.000
_cell.length_c   1.000
_cell.angle_alpha   90.00
_cell.angle_beta   90.00
_cell.angle_gamma   90.00
#
_symmetry.space_group_name_H-M   'P 1'
#
loop_
_entity.id
_entity.type
_entity.pdbx_description
1 polymer ?
#
loop_
_entity_poly.entity_id
_entity_poly.type
_entity_poly.pdbx_seq_one_letter_code
_entity_poly.pdbx_strand_id
1 'polypeptide(L)'
;MAGQTTDEINNIGQNNPISKWIVLRRLKTFGLRARRPACRTRLTPYNIRNRLDWARIHSFWPRQVWNNHIFSDQSKFLLERQDGRKRVNERFVPQCLSQARAFGGGSVMVWGGITQPLVRLHL
;
A
#
# COMPACT_ATOMS: atom_id res chain seq x y z
N MET A 1 -6.78 15.92 2.52
CA MET A 1 -8.10 16.00 1.84
C MET A 1 -9.29 16.09 2.81
N ALA A 2 -9.10 16.21 4.15
CA ALA A 2 -10.21 16.44 5.08
C ALA A 2 -10.20 17.85 5.71
N GLY A 3 -9.27 18.72 5.28
CA GLY A 3 -9.16 20.10 5.75
C GLY A 3 -9.80 21.13 4.82
N GLN A 4 -10.18 20.75 3.59
CA GLN A 4 -10.81 21.68 2.64
C GLN A 4 -12.31 21.81 2.90
N THR A 5 -12.97 20.72 3.29
CA THR A 5 -14.43 20.66 3.41
C THR A 5 -14.99 21.46 4.59
N THR A 6 -14.26 21.58 5.71
CA THR A 6 -14.72 22.36 6.88
C THR A 6 -14.69 23.85 6.61
N ASP A 7 -13.64 24.32 5.94
CA ASP A 7 -13.42 25.74 5.68
C ASP A 7 -14.35 26.21 4.56
N GLU A 8 -14.57 25.38 3.53
CA GLU A 8 -15.56 25.61 2.48
C GLU A 8 -16.98 25.73 3.04
N ILE A 9 -17.40 24.85 3.95
CA ILE A 9 -18.75 24.88 4.55
C ILE A 9 -18.93 26.08 5.49
N ASN A 10 -17.88 26.46 6.23
CA ASN A 10 -17.92 27.62 7.11
C ASN A 10 -17.94 28.96 6.34
N ASN A 11 -17.40 29.00 5.13
CA ASN A 11 -17.41 30.19 4.26
C ASN A 11 -18.76 30.46 3.55
N ILE A 12 -19.74 29.55 3.64
CA ILE A 12 -21.07 29.70 3.01
C ILE A 12 -22.03 30.59 3.85
N GLY A 13 -21.54 31.20 4.93
CA GLY A 13 -22.22 32.33 5.58
C GLY A 13 -23.11 31.99 6.76
N GLN A 14 -22.90 30.86 7.46
CA GLN A 14 -23.55 30.63 8.74
C GLN A 14 -22.70 31.19 9.89
N ASN A 15 -23.34 32.00 10.74
CA ASN A 15 -22.76 32.74 11.86
C ASN A 15 -22.26 31.83 13.03
N ASN A 16 -22.01 30.55 12.76
CA ASN A 16 -21.58 29.58 13.75
C ASN A 16 -20.61 28.57 13.10
N PRO A 17 -19.31 28.62 13.44
CA PRO A 17 -18.31 27.77 12.81
C PRO A 17 -18.56 26.30 13.15
N ILE A 18 -18.76 25.48 12.12
CA ILE A 18 -18.95 24.04 12.26
C ILE A 18 -17.62 23.40 12.62
N SER A 19 -17.59 22.75 13.79
CA SER A 19 -16.40 22.02 14.21
C SER A 19 -16.20 20.74 13.39
N LYS A 20 -14.93 20.37 13.20
CA LYS A 20 -14.50 19.10 12.59
C LYS A 20 -15.21 17.88 13.20
N TRP A 21 -15.51 17.92 14.50
CA TRP A 21 -16.20 16.85 15.21
C TRP A 21 -17.64 16.65 14.73
N ILE A 22 -18.36 17.73 14.44
CA ILE A 22 -19.73 17.66 13.89
C ILE A 22 -19.70 17.03 12.51
N VAL A 23 -18.76 17.43 11.65
CA VAL A 23 -18.58 16.86 10.31
C VAL A 23 -18.30 15.37 10.39
N LEU A 24 -17.35 14.93 11.24
CA LEU A 24 -17.03 13.52 11.41
C LEU A 24 -18.21 12.69 11.95
N ARG A 25 -18.99 13.26 12.89
CA ARG A 25 -20.18 12.59 13.44
C ARG A 25 -21.25 12.39 12.37
N ARG A 26 -21.52 13.42 11.56
CA ARG A 26 -22.48 13.35 10.46
C ARG A 26 -22.06 12.34 9.40
N LEU A 27 -20.79 12.35 8.97
CA LEU A 27 -20.25 11.37 8.02
C LEU A 27 -20.43 9.93 8.54
N LYS A 28 -20.18 9.67 9.84
CA LYS A 28 -20.41 8.36 10.45
C LYS A 28 -21.89 7.94 10.43
N THR A 29 -22.82 8.86 10.68
CA THR A 29 -24.26 8.57 10.60
C THR A 29 -24.66 8.13 9.19
N PHE A 30 -24.04 8.70 8.15
CA PHE A 30 -24.22 8.27 6.76
C PHE A 30 -23.37 7.04 6.37
N GLY A 31 -22.72 6.36 7.33
CA GLY A 31 -21.91 5.17 7.06
C GLY A 31 -20.55 5.46 6.40
N LEU A 32 -20.20 6.72 6.19
CA LEU A 32 -18.94 7.12 5.55
C LEU A 32 -17.80 7.03 6.58
N ARG A 33 -16.87 6.11 6.33
CA ARG A 33 -15.68 5.90 7.16
C ARG A 33 -14.42 6.13 6.34
N ALA A 34 -13.47 6.86 6.90
CA ALA A 34 -12.14 6.97 6.32
C ALA A 34 -11.48 5.58 6.28
N ARG A 35 -11.00 5.18 5.09
CA ARG A 35 -10.24 3.94 4.87
C ARG A 35 -8.94 4.30 4.15
N ARG A 36 -7.91 3.49 4.34
CA ARG A 36 -6.71 3.58 3.49
C ARG A 36 -7.04 2.99 2.12
N PRO A 37 -6.68 3.65 1.01
CA PRO A 37 -6.82 3.04 -0.30
C PRO A 37 -5.98 1.76 -0.36
N ALA A 38 -6.51 0.72 -0.99
CA ALA A 38 -5.74 -0.48 -1.26
C ALA A 38 -4.65 -0.14 -2.29
N CYS A 39 -3.39 -0.40 -1.95
CA CYS A 39 -2.32 -0.36 -2.94
C CYS A 39 -2.36 -1.68 -3.71
N ARG A 40 -2.81 -1.65 -4.96
CA ARG A 40 -2.84 -2.82 -5.84
C ARG A 40 -2.26 -2.45 -7.19
N THR A 41 -1.49 -3.35 -7.77
CA THR A 41 -1.06 -3.23 -9.16
C THR A 41 -2.29 -3.27 -10.06
N ARG A 42 -2.40 -2.33 -11.00
CA ARG A 42 -3.48 -2.33 -12.00
C ARG A 42 -3.27 -3.51 -12.94
N LEU A 43 -4.22 -4.44 -12.99
CA LEU A 43 -4.20 -5.56 -13.93
C LEU A 43 -5.03 -5.21 -15.17
N THR A 44 -4.53 -5.54 -16.35
CA THR A 44 -5.31 -5.47 -17.59
C THR A 44 -6.35 -6.59 -17.61
N PRO A 45 -7.48 -6.44 -18.34
CA PRO A 45 -8.46 -7.51 -18.50
C PRO A 45 -7.86 -8.81 -19.02
N TYR A 46 -6.86 -8.72 -19.90
CA TYR A 46 -6.08 -9.86 -20.40
C TYR A 46 -5.33 -10.58 -19.27
N ASN A 47 -4.58 -9.84 -18.45
CA ASN A 47 -3.84 -10.43 -17.32
C ASN A 47 -4.78 -11.05 -16.28
N ILE A 48 -5.98 -10.49 -16.09
CA ILE A 48 -6.99 -11.08 -15.21
C ILE A 48 -7.44 -12.45 -15.72
N ARG A 49 -7.77 -12.55 -17.02
CA ARG A 49 -8.19 -13.82 -17.64
C ARG A 49 -7.10 -14.86 -17.55
N ASN A 50 -5.87 -14.53 -17.96
CA ASN A 50 -4.75 -15.47 -17.90
C ASN A 50 -4.48 -15.98 -16.49
N ARG A 51 -4.52 -15.10 -15.47
CA ARG A 51 -4.34 -15.53 -14.07
C ARG A 51 -5.47 -16.43 -13.60
N LEU A 52 -6.71 -16.14 -14.00
CA LEU A 52 -7.86 -16.95 -13.64
C LEU A 52 -7.80 -18.34 -14.30
N ASP A 53 -7.47 -18.41 -15.58
CA ASP A 53 -7.38 -19.67 -16.31
C ASP A 53 -6.21 -20.51 -15.81
N TRP A 54 -5.06 -19.89 -15.54
CA TRP A 54 -3.93 -20.56 -14.89
C TRP A 54 -4.36 -21.14 -13.52
N ALA A 55 -5.00 -20.33 -12.67
CA ALA A 55 -5.46 -20.79 -11.36
C ALA A 55 -6.46 -21.95 -11.46
N ARG A 56 -7.39 -21.91 -12.43
CA ARG A 56 -8.36 -22.99 -12.67
C ARG A 56 -7.69 -24.29 -13.08
N ILE A 57 -6.77 -24.23 -14.05
CA ILE A 57 -6.03 -25.41 -14.55
C ILE A 57 -5.23 -26.05 -13.41
N HIS A 58 -4.65 -25.24 -12.52
CA HIS A 58 -3.72 -25.68 -11.49
C HIS A 58 -4.40 -25.88 -10.11
N SER A 59 -5.72 -25.64 -9.99
CA SER A 59 -6.45 -25.66 -8.71
C SER A 59 -6.50 -27.04 -8.06
N PHE A 60 -6.44 -28.11 -8.86
CA PHE A 60 -6.51 -29.49 -8.42
C PHE A 60 -5.16 -30.20 -8.47
N TRP A 61 -4.06 -29.46 -8.63
CA TRP A 61 -2.74 -30.06 -8.63
C TRP A 61 -2.45 -30.74 -7.29
N PRO A 62 -2.06 -32.03 -7.30
CA PRO A 62 -1.72 -32.75 -6.08
C PRO A 62 -0.41 -32.20 -5.51
N ARG A 63 -0.22 -32.34 -4.19
CA ARG A 63 0.93 -31.77 -3.49
C ARG A 63 2.28 -32.23 -4.06
N GLN A 64 2.35 -33.46 -4.55
CA GLN A 64 3.53 -34.02 -5.19
C GLN A 64 3.97 -33.20 -6.42
N VAL A 65 3.01 -32.65 -7.17
CA VAL A 65 3.32 -31.75 -8.29
C VAL A 65 3.93 -30.47 -7.77
N TRP A 66 3.36 -29.85 -6.73
CA TRP A 66 3.93 -28.65 -6.10
C TRP A 66 5.33 -28.87 -5.51
N ASN A 67 5.63 -30.05 -4.99
CA ASN A 67 6.97 -30.38 -4.46
C ASN A 67 8.06 -30.34 -5.54
N ASN A 68 7.69 -30.55 -6.80
CA ASN A 68 8.64 -30.51 -7.92
C ASN A 68 8.82 -29.10 -8.51
N HIS A 69 8.13 -28.09 -7.97
CA HIS A 69 8.24 -26.70 -8.44
C HIS A 69 9.26 -25.93 -7.61
N ILE A 70 10.11 -25.17 -8.29
CA ILE A 70 10.99 -24.16 -7.68
C ILE A 70 10.40 -22.80 -8.01
N PHE A 71 10.06 -22.03 -6.98
CA PHE A 71 9.66 -20.63 -7.12
C PHE A 71 10.91 -19.78 -6.93
N SER A 72 11.20 -18.89 -7.87
CA SER A 72 12.28 -17.91 -7.72
C SER A 72 11.73 -16.50 -7.88
N ASP A 73 12.34 -15.55 -7.18
CA ASP A 73 12.03 -14.13 -7.32
C ASP A 73 13.28 -13.29 -7.01
N GLN A 74 13.25 -12.04 -7.44
CA GLN A 74 14.25 -11.04 -7.13
C GLN A 74 13.61 -9.93 -6.30
N SER A 75 14.07 -9.78 -5.06
CA SER A 75 13.56 -8.76 -4.14
C SER A 75 14.62 -7.68 -3.87
N LYS A 76 14.16 -6.43 -3.81
CA LYS A 76 14.98 -5.28 -3.47
C LYS A 76 14.81 -4.95 -1.98
N PHE A 77 15.88 -5.13 -1.21
CA PHE A 77 15.94 -4.73 0.19
C PHE A 77 16.61 -3.37 0.31
N LEU A 78 15.90 -2.42 0.91
CA LEU A 78 16.45 -1.08 1.19
C LEU A 78 17.25 -1.15 2.50
N LEU A 79 18.45 -0.57 2.54
CA LEU A 79 19.25 -0.54 3.78
C LEU A 79 18.60 0.40 4.82
N GLU A 80 17.95 1.47 4.36
CA GLU A 80 17.09 2.33 5.18
C GLU A 80 15.62 2.16 4.80
N ARG A 81 14.76 1.86 5.78
CA ARG A 81 13.30 1.79 5.57
C ARG A 81 12.74 3.20 5.36
N GLN A 82 12.28 3.50 4.14
CA GLN A 82 11.34 4.59 3.90
C GLN A 82 9.95 4.17 4.43
N ASP A 83 9.74 4.16 5.75
CA ASP A 83 8.42 3.78 6.32
C ASP A 83 7.34 4.82 5.94
N GLY A 84 7.68 5.92 5.27
CA GLY A 84 6.72 6.96 4.84
C GLY A 84 5.90 7.56 5.99
N ARG A 85 6.21 7.20 7.24
CA ARG A 85 5.50 7.53 8.47
C ARG A 85 6.17 8.69 9.21
N LYS A 86 6.61 9.72 8.50
CA LYS A 86 6.89 11.01 9.15
C LYS A 86 5.54 11.70 9.40
N ARG A 87 5.13 11.79 10.66
CA ARG A 87 4.09 12.73 11.08
C ARG A 87 4.78 14.05 11.42
N VAL A 88 4.45 15.09 10.68
CA VAL A 88 4.93 16.45 10.94
C VAL A 88 3.76 17.29 11.43
N ASN A 89 3.98 18.09 12.46
CA ASN A 89 2.94 18.96 13.03
C ASN A 89 2.66 20.16 12.10
N GLU A 90 3.66 20.68 11.40
CA GLU A 90 3.52 21.77 10.42
C GLU A 90 4.22 21.42 9.11
N ARG A 91 3.43 21.37 8.02
CA ARG A 91 3.84 20.78 6.74
C ARG A 91 4.89 21.59 5.96
N PHE A 92 4.98 22.89 6.21
CA PHE A 92 5.74 23.84 5.39
C PHE A 92 6.88 24.54 6.14
N VAL A 93 7.09 24.21 7.41
CA VAL A 93 8.23 24.73 8.17
C VAL A 93 9.51 24.03 7.69
N PRO A 94 10.58 24.77 7.34
CA PRO A 94 11.81 24.20 6.81
C PRO A 94 12.42 23.08 7.67
N GLN A 95 12.30 23.17 8.99
CA GLN A 95 12.75 22.19 9.97
C GLN A 95 11.95 20.88 9.95
N CYS A 96 10.74 20.89 9.37
CA CYS A 96 9.85 19.74 9.23
C CYS A 96 9.86 19.15 7.80
N LEU A 97 10.57 19.78 6.86
CA LEU A 97 10.74 19.23 5.51
C LEU A 97 11.76 18.08 5.56
N SER A 98 11.30 16.86 5.32
CA SER A 98 12.21 15.77 4.99
C SER A 98 12.61 15.88 3.53
N GLN A 99 13.88 16.15 3.26
CA GLN A 99 14.42 16.03 1.91
C GLN A 99 14.21 14.59 1.44
N ALA A 100 13.41 14.41 0.38
CA ALA A 100 13.37 13.15 -0.33
C ALA A 100 14.76 12.96 -0.96
N ARG A 101 15.59 12.08 -0.38
CA ARG A 101 16.87 11.73 -0.98
C ARG A 101 16.58 11.09 -2.34
N ALA A 102 17.03 11.74 -3.41
CA ALA A 102 16.89 11.22 -4.77
C ALA A 102 17.65 9.89 -4.92
N PHE A 103 18.80 9.74 -4.27
CA PHE A 103 19.63 8.54 -4.24
C PHE A 103 20.44 8.56 -2.92
N GLY A 104 20.45 7.49 -2.12
CA GLY A 104 21.33 7.46 -0.94
C GLY A 104 20.98 6.53 0.22
N GLY A 105 19.85 5.81 0.17
CA GLY A 105 19.51 4.84 1.23
C GLY A 105 20.16 3.47 1.08
N GLY A 106 20.91 3.25 -0.01
CA GLY A 106 21.45 1.96 -0.43
C GLY A 106 20.38 0.86 -0.62
N SER A 107 20.64 -0.10 -1.49
CA SER A 107 19.75 -1.25 -1.61
C SER A 107 20.50 -2.48 -2.07
N VAL A 108 20.14 -3.62 -1.52
CA VAL A 108 20.64 -4.92 -1.95
C VAL A 108 19.54 -5.60 -2.77
N MET A 109 19.89 -6.00 -3.99
CA MET A 109 19.05 -6.89 -4.78
C MET A 109 19.43 -8.32 -4.41
N VAL A 110 18.45 -9.10 -3.95
CA VAL A 110 18.66 -10.50 -3.60
C VAL A 110 17.83 -11.35 -4.55
N TRP A 111 18.46 -12.37 -5.12
CA TRP A 111 17.76 -13.44 -5.83
C TRP A 111 17.69 -14.66 -4.92
N GLY A 112 16.57 -15.38 -4.96
CA GLY A 112 16.43 -16.62 -4.20
C GLY A 112 15.38 -17.54 -4.81
N GLY A 113 15.59 -18.84 -4.60
CA GLY A 113 14.64 -19.89 -4.95
C GLY A 113 14.12 -20.61 -3.70
N ILE A 114 12.85 -21.02 -3.72
CA ILE A 114 12.21 -21.83 -2.69
C ILE A 114 11.48 -23.03 -3.32
N THR A 115 11.52 -24.18 -2.65
CA THR A 115 10.81 -25.41 -3.03
C THR A 115 10.40 -26.21 -1.79
N GLN A 116 9.47 -27.17 -1.91
CA GLN A 116 9.18 -28.16 -0.84
C GLN A 116 10.05 -29.42 -1.06
N PRO A 117 10.47 -30.17 -0.03
CA PRO A 117 10.17 -30.06 1.41
C PRO A 117 11.42 -29.57 2.17
N LEU A 118 11.26 -28.54 3.01
CA LEU A 118 12.35 -27.79 3.66
C LEU A 118 13.15 -26.86 2.73
N VAL A 119 13.39 -25.67 3.28
CA VAL A 119 14.14 -24.57 2.71
C VAL A 119 15.54 -25.03 2.31
N ARG A 120 15.81 -25.14 1.01
CA ARG A 120 17.17 -25.15 0.47
C ARG A 120 17.39 -23.85 -0.29
N LEU A 121 18.08 -22.91 0.35
CA LEU A 121 18.60 -21.73 -0.33
C LEU A 121 19.72 -22.21 -1.26
N HIS A 122 19.47 -22.14 -2.57
CA HIS A 122 20.53 -22.18 -3.56
C HIS A 122 21.00 -20.74 -3.75
N LEU A 123 22.18 -20.43 -3.20
CA LEU A 123 22.94 -19.20 -3.44
C LEU A 123 23.93 -19.45 -4.59
#